data_AF-A0A534LDP9-F1
#
_entry.id   AF-A0A534LDP9-F1
#
_cell.length_a   1.000
_cell.length_b   1.000
_cell.length_c   1.000
_cell.angle_alpha   90.00
_cell.angle_beta   90.00
_cell.angle_gamma   90.00
#
_symmetry.space_group_name_H-M   'P 1'
#
loop_
_entity.id
_entity.type
_entity.pdbx_description
1 polymer ?
#
loop_
_entity_poly.entity_id
_entity_poly.type
_entity_poly.pdbx_seq_one_letter_code
_entity_poly.pdbx_strand_id
1 'polypeptide(L)' 'MLKIAEFHDPNRKLVGRTVWHYDHVESTNETAKELLEEDLEEGLVLWADRQSAGRGRQGRAWASPPG' A
#
# COMPACT_ATOMS: atom_id res chain seq x y z
N MET A 1 2.88 -4.00 -11.17
CA MET A 1 3.45 -3.34 -9.97
C MET A 1 4.37 -4.35 -9.32
N LEU A 2 5.56 -3.96 -8.86
CA LEU A 2 6.50 -4.89 -8.23
C LEU A 2 6.68 -4.51 -6.76
N LYS A 3 6.37 -5.45 -5.85
CA LYS A 3 6.74 -5.34 -4.43
C LYS A 3 8.26 -5.44 -4.35
N ILE A 4 8.91 -4.40 -3.85
CA ILE A 4 10.38 -4.30 -3.80
C ILE A 4 10.94 -4.62 -2.41
N ALA A 5 10.13 -4.53 -1.36
CA ALA A 5 10.51 -5.00 -0.03
C ALA A 5 9.29 -5.44 0.78
N GLU A 6 9.57 -6.29 1.77
CA GLU A 6 8.62 -6.76 2.77
C GLU A 6 9.30 -6.76 4.14
N PHE A 7 8.60 -6.21 5.13
CA PHE A 7 9.06 -6.12 6.51
C PHE A 7 8.02 -6.77 7.41
N HIS A 8 8.50 -7.54 8.38
CA HIS A 8 7.67 -8.16 9.40
C HIS A 8 8.17 -7.78 10.79
N ASP A 9 7.29 -7.20 11.61
CA ASP A 9 7.55 -6.80 13.00
C ASP A 9 6.51 -7.43 13.94
N PRO A 10 6.84 -8.56 14.58
CA PRO A 10 5.90 -9.29 15.42
C PRO A 10 5.54 -8.56 16.72
N ASN A 11 6.27 -7.49 17.09
CA ASN A 11 5.99 -6.72 18.30
C ASN A 11 4.85 -5.71 18.12
N ARG A 12 4.46 -5.41 16.87
CA ARG A 12 3.30 -4.57 16.59
C ARG A 12 2.02 -5.32 16.91
N LYS A 13 1.06 -4.63 17.53
CA LYS A 13 -0.20 -5.26 17.96
C LYS A 13 -1.07 -5.70 16.79
N LEU A 14 -1.15 -4.90 15.72
CA LEU A 14 -1.98 -5.17 14.54
C LEU A 14 -1.44 -4.44 13.31
N VAL A 15 -1.62 -3.12 13.25
CA VAL A 15 -1.24 -2.30 12.08
C VAL A 15 0.27 -2.27 11.87
N GLY A 16 0.68 -2.63 10.65
CA GLY A 16 2.06 -2.64 10.21
C GLY A 16 2.87 -3.81 10.75
N ARG A 17 2.23 -4.86 11.30
CA ARG A 17 2.92 -6.14 11.58
C ARG A 17 3.59 -6.69 10.34
N THR A 18 2.91 -6.57 9.20
CA THR A 18 3.48 -6.79 7.88
C THR A 18 3.39 -5.48 7.10
N VAL A 19 4.51 -5.10 6.46
CA VAL A 19 4.60 -3.91 5.62
C VAL A 19 5.14 -4.30 4.25
N TRP A 20 4.43 -3.94 3.19
CA TRP A 20 4.88 -4.11 1.81
C TRP A 20 5.25 -2.77 1.19
N HIS A 21 6.41 -2.71 0.54
CA HIS A 21 6.92 -1.52 -0.14
C HIS A 21 6.95 -1.74 -1.64
N TYR A 22 6.49 -0.74 -2.37
CA TYR A 22 6.48 -0.69 -3.83
C TYR A 22 7.26 0.53 -4.33
N ASP A 23 8.03 0.38 -5.39
CA ASP A 23 8.63 1.55 -6.07
C ASP A 23 7.53 2.44 -6.69
N HIS A 24 6.52 1.82 -7.29
CA HIS A 24 5.43 2.52 -7.98
C HIS A 24 4.15 1.70 -8.00
N VAL A 25 3.04 2.38 -7.72
CA VAL A 25 1.66 1.86 -7.89
C VAL A 25 0.79 2.89 -8.60
N GLU A 26 -0.35 2.46 -9.12
CA GLU A 26 -1.37 3.42 -9.59
C GLU A 26 -2.03 4.13 -8.40
N SER A 27 -2.54 3.35 -7.45
CA SER A 27 -3.00 3.83 -6.16
C SER A 27 -2.75 2.77 -5.09
N THR A 28 -2.20 3.17 -3.95
CA THR A 28 -2.03 2.29 -2.80
C THR A 28 -3.38 1.73 -2.34
N ASN A 29 -4.42 2.55 -2.33
CA ASN A 29 -5.74 2.14 -1.90
C ASN A 29 -6.40 1.10 -2.82
N GLU A 30 -6.17 1.16 -4.13
CA GLU A 30 -6.68 0.12 -5.04
C GLU A 30 -5.86 -1.16 -4.95
N THR A 31 -4.54 -1.03 -4.88
CA THR A 31 -3.65 -2.17 -4.65
C THR A 31 -4.06 -2.91 -3.37
N ALA A 32 -4.39 -2.18 -2.31
CA ALA A 32 -4.88 -2.77 -1.06
C ALA A 32 -6.18 -3.55 -1.23
N LYS A 33 -7.12 -3.07 -2.07
CA LYS A 33 -8.38 -3.76 -2.34
C LYS A 33 -8.20 -5.01 -3.19
N GLU A 34 -7.35 -4.96 -4.22
CA GLU A 34 -7.01 -6.11 -5.06
C GLU A 34 -6.41 -7.24 -4.21
N LEU A 35 -5.60 -6.88 -3.22
CA LEU A 35 -4.99 -7.81 -2.29
C LEU A 35 -5.97 -8.44 -1.28
N LEU A 36 -7.16 -7.88 -1.07
CA LEU A 36 -8.17 -8.47 -0.18
C LEU A 36 -8.70 -9.82 -0.70
N GLU A 37 -8.47 -10.15 -1.98
CA GLU A 37 -8.81 -11.47 -2.53
C GLU A 37 -7.87 -12.58 -2.02
N GLU A 38 -6.73 -12.21 -1.43
CA GLU A 38 -5.77 -13.15 -0.82
C GLU A 38 -6.07 -13.33 0.68
N ASP A 39 -5.68 -14.48 1.25
CA ASP A 39 -5.81 -14.76 2.69
C ASP A 39 -4.74 -13.97 3.48
N LEU A 40 -4.96 -12.66 3.60
CA LEU A 40 -4.04 -11.73 4.26
C LEU A 40 -4.43 -11.48 5.70
N GLU A 41 -3.42 -11.50 6.57
CA GLU A 41 -3.57 -11.11 7.96
C GLU A 41 -4.03 -9.64 8.06
N GLU A 42 -4.94 -9.38 9.00
CA GLU A 42 -5.36 -8.02 9.33
C GLU A 42 -4.15 -7.16 9.75
N GLY A 43 -4.13 -5.91 9.30
CA GLY A 43 -3.11 -4.94 9.68
C GLY A 43 -1.96 -4.83 8.69
N LEU A 44 -2.03 -5.47 7.52
CA LEU A 44 -1.13 -5.18 6.41
C LEU A 44 -1.10 -3.67 6.12
N VAL A 45 0.09 -3.10 6.10
CA VAL A 45 0.35 -1.76 5.57
C VAL A 45 1.06 -1.92 4.25
N LEU A 46 0.63 -1.17 3.24
CA LEU A 46 1.41 -1.02 2.03
C LEU A 46 1.67 0.45 1.76
N TRP A 47 2.85 0.73 1.22
CA TRP A 47 3.23 2.08 0.82
C TRP A 47 4.05 2.02 -0.47
N ALA A 48 4.10 3.14 -1.17
CA ALA A 48 4.83 3.25 -2.42
C ALA A 48 5.57 4.57 -2.51
N ASP A 49 6.72 4.58 -3.19
CA ASP A 49 7.50 5.81 -3.38
C ASP A 49 6.73 6.83 -4.24
N ARG A 50 5.82 6.37 -5.12
CA ARG A 50 4.92 7.23 -5.90
C ARG A 50 3.60 6.56 -6.29
N GLN A 51 2.60 7.41 -6.58
CA GLN A 51 1.32 7.01 -7.18
C GLN A 51 1.09 7.74 -8.50
N SER A 52 0.83 7.01 -9.60
CA SER A 52 0.50 7.63 -10.90
C SER A 52 -0.97 8.02 -11.04
N ALA A 53 -1.87 7.40 -10.28
CA ALA A 53 -3.32 7.60 -10.34
C ALA A 53 -3.93 7.66 -8.93
N GLY A 54 -3.25 8.36 -8.02
CA GLY A 54 -3.73 8.57 -6.66
C GLY A 54 -5.12 9.23 -6.64
N ARG A 55 -6.00 8.77 -5.74
CA ARG A 55 -7.38 9.26 -5.63
C ARG A 55 -7.72 9.67 -4.21
N GLY A 56 -8.24 10.88 -4.08
CA GLY A 56 -8.85 11.41 -2.87
C GLY A 56 -10.38 11.28 -2.88
N ARG A 57 -11.02 11.96 -1.93
CA ARG A 57 -12.48 11.96 -1.77
C ARG A 57 -13.18 12.45 -3.03
N GLN A 58 -14.30 11.81 -3.39
CA GLN A 58 -15.12 12.15 -4.57
C GLN A 58 -14.33 12.07 -5.90
N GLY A 59 -13.33 11.17 -5.98
CA GLY A 59 -12.57 10.95 -7.22
C GLY A 59 -11.59 12.07 -7.58
N ARG A 60 -11.34 13.03 -6.67
CA ARG A 60 -10.32 14.06 -6.89
C ARG A 60 -8.96 13.40 -7.07
N ALA A 61 -8.19 13.85 -8.05
CA ALA A 61 -6.81 13.41 -8.22
C ALA A 61 -5.99 13.75 -6.96
N TRP A 62 -5.15 12.82 -6.54
CA TRP A 62 -4.21 12.98 -5.45
C TRP A 62 -2.79 12.83 -6.01
N ALA A 63 -2.06 13.94 -6.10
CA ALA A 63 -0.68 13.94 -6.57
C ALA A 63 0.22 13.28 -5.53
N SER A 64 1.03 12.30 -5.96
CA SER A 64 2.06 11.67 -5.12
C SER A 64 3.30 11.39 -5.97
N PRO A 65 4.07 12.44 -6.33
CA PRO A 65 5.39 12.24 -6.91
C PRO A 65 6.33 11.57 -5.89
N PRO A 66 7.48 11.03 -6.34
CA PRO A 66 8.55 10.64 -5.43
C PRO A 66 8.95 11.79 -4.49
N GLY A 67 9.16 11.50 -3.21
CA GLY A 67 9.62 12.48 -2.22
C GLY A 67 9.12 12.20 -0.80
#